data_AF-A0A1A2DVY0-F1
#
_entry.id   AF-A0A1A2DVY0-F1
#
_cell.length_a   1.000
_cell.length_b   1.000
_cell.length_c   1.000
_cell.angle_alpha   90.00
_cell.angle_beta   90.00
_cell.angle_gamma   90.00
#
_symmetry.space_group_name_H-M   'P 1'
#
loop_
_entity.id
_entity.type
_entity.pdbx_description
1 polymer ?
#
loop_
_entity_poly.entity_id
_entity_poly.type
_entity_poly.pdbx_seq_one_letter_code
_entity_poly.pdbx_strand_id
1 'polypeptide(L)'
;MSWETVLTTTLVPVASVLSTATVAVWTKRIDARTKREDRDHALVLDYEKRAGEDKKAVLKLLISATLHLKRGAEPLVGAEVTEETISRRRAEATRELYEFRARLGLDDGVAELMIYAAEPVRDLTELILDEWDRQFREHGYSLSQLDACKEQLQTTVDVLPNSDEAMVERKRKWTALKDEEATFLKQLGDESDLDVDALVVLCNRLLKAAHTDLRGGYGIDT
;
A
#
# COMPACT_ATOMS: atom_id res chain seq x y z
N MET A 1 -80.41 -38.15 7.99
CA MET A 1 -79.01 -37.71 7.84
C MET A 1 -78.67 -36.93 9.10
N SER A 2 -77.84 -37.47 10.00
CA SER A 2 -77.62 -36.86 11.32
C SER A 2 -76.59 -35.73 11.23
N TRP A 3 -76.73 -34.74 12.11
CA TRP A 3 -75.85 -33.56 12.14
C TRP A 3 -74.38 -33.92 12.42
N GLU A 4 -74.15 -35.06 13.08
CA GLU A 4 -72.83 -35.61 13.42
C GLU A 4 -72.06 -36.07 12.17
N THR A 5 -72.77 -36.60 11.16
CA THR A 5 -72.13 -37.02 9.90
C THR A 5 -71.71 -35.82 9.06
N VAL A 6 -72.49 -34.74 9.08
CA VAL A 6 -72.17 -33.49 8.36
C VAL A 6 -71.00 -32.77 9.01
N LEU A 7 -70.95 -32.71 10.34
CA LEU A 7 -69.83 -32.12 11.08
C LEU A 7 -68.53 -32.90 10.86
N THR A 8 -68.55 -34.24 10.96
CA THR A 8 -67.33 -35.05 10.82
C THR A 8 -66.80 -35.12 9.39
N THR A 9 -67.67 -35.14 8.37
CA THR A 9 -67.25 -35.17 6.96
C THR A 9 -66.82 -33.82 6.40
N THR A 10 -67.20 -32.70 7.02
CA THR A 10 -66.78 -31.36 6.58
C THR A 10 -65.66 -30.75 7.43
N LEU A 11 -65.59 -31.01 8.75
CA LEU A 11 -64.52 -30.50 9.60
C LEU A 11 -63.18 -31.16 9.35
N VAL A 12 -63.15 -32.49 9.09
CA VAL A 12 -61.89 -33.20 8.89
C VAL A 12 -61.15 -32.70 7.63
N PRO A 13 -61.81 -32.52 6.47
CA PRO A 13 -61.17 -31.91 5.30
C PRO A 13 -60.80 -30.45 5.50
N VAL A 14 -61.66 -29.64 6.14
CA VAL A 14 -61.38 -28.20 6.34
C VAL A 14 -60.22 -27.99 7.32
N ALA A 15 -60.16 -28.75 8.41
CA ALA A 15 -59.05 -28.71 9.36
C ALA A 15 -57.73 -29.20 8.74
N SER A 16 -57.79 -30.23 7.88
CA SER A 16 -56.64 -30.75 7.13
C SER A 16 -56.09 -29.73 6.12
N VAL A 17 -56.97 -29.08 5.35
CA VAL A 17 -56.59 -28.06 4.36
C VAL A 17 -56.07 -26.79 5.03
N LEU A 18 -56.72 -26.32 6.10
CA LEU A 18 -56.25 -25.16 6.88
C LEU A 18 -54.91 -25.44 7.55
N SER A 19 -54.70 -26.63 8.12
CA SER A 19 -53.41 -27.00 8.71
C SER A 19 -52.30 -27.06 7.65
N THR A 20 -52.58 -27.64 6.48
CA THR A 20 -51.61 -27.72 5.36
C THR A 20 -51.28 -26.33 4.80
N ALA A 21 -52.28 -25.46 4.64
CA ALA A 21 -52.08 -24.08 4.19
C ALA A 21 -51.25 -23.26 5.20
N THR A 22 -51.52 -23.44 6.50
CA THR A 22 -50.80 -22.72 7.56
C THR A 22 -49.32 -23.14 7.61
N VAL A 23 -49.04 -24.45 7.52
CA VAL A 23 -47.67 -24.98 7.43
C VAL A 23 -46.97 -24.46 6.17
N ALA A 24 -47.64 -24.47 5.01
CA ALA A 24 -47.06 -23.96 3.76
C ALA A 24 -46.72 -22.46 3.83
N VAL A 25 -47.57 -21.66 4.46
CA VAL A 25 -47.32 -20.22 4.68
C VAL A 25 -46.16 -20.02 5.66
N TRP A 26 -46.09 -20.82 6.73
CA TRP A 26 -45.01 -20.73 7.73
C TRP A 26 -43.66 -21.16 7.14
N THR A 27 -43.62 -22.27 6.39
CA THR A 27 -42.42 -22.73 5.67
C THR A 27 -41.96 -21.70 4.64
N LYS A 28 -42.88 -21.10 3.86
CA LYS A 28 -42.51 -20.00 2.95
C LYS A 28 -41.96 -18.78 3.68
N ARG A 29 -42.47 -18.48 4.88
CA ARG A 29 -41.99 -17.36 5.69
C ARG A 29 -40.60 -17.62 6.27
N ILE A 30 -40.32 -18.85 6.70
CA ILE A 30 -38.97 -19.27 7.13
C ILE A 30 -38.03 -19.25 5.94
N ASP A 31 -38.39 -19.85 4.81
CA ASP A 31 -37.56 -19.90 3.60
C ASP A 31 -37.24 -18.49 3.07
N ALA A 32 -38.20 -17.56 3.15
CA ALA A 32 -37.97 -16.15 2.82
C ALA A 32 -37.05 -15.44 3.82
N ARG A 33 -37.06 -15.85 5.09
CA ARG A 33 -36.17 -15.29 6.13
C ARG A 33 -34.76 -15.82 6.01
N THR A 34 -34.58 -17.13 5.82
CA THR A 34 -33.27 -17.75 5.57
C THR A 34 -32.64 -17.20 4.31
N LYS A 35 -33.40 -17.04 3.21
CA LYS A 35 -32.89 -16.39 1.99
C LYS A 35 -32.43 -14.94 2.18
N ARG A 36 -33.01 -14.22 3.14
CA ARG A 36 -32.56 -12.86 3.48
C ARG A 36 -31.28 -12.91 4.30
N GLU A 37 -31.23 -13.77 5.32
CA GLU A 37 -30.05 -13.98 6.15
C GLU A 37 -28.86 -14.47 5.30
N ASP A 38 -29.08 -15.40 4.36
CA ASP A 38 -28.07 -15.88 3.40
C ASP A 38 -27.58 -14.75 2.48
N ARG A 39 -28.49 -13.88 2.02
CA ARG A 39 -28.12 -12.74 1.17
C ARG A 39 -27.33 -11.70 1.95
N ASP A 40 -27.73 -11.41 3.18
CA ASP A 40 -27.04 -10.45 4.04
C ASP A 40 -25.65 -10.99 4.43
N HIS A 41 -25.53 -12.29 4.73
CA HIS A 41 -24.22 -12.96 4.88
C HIS A 41 -23.38 -12.90 3.61
N ALA A 42 -23.96 -13.15 2.44
CA ALA A 42 -23.23 -13.05 1.18
C ALA A 42 -22.70 -11.62 0.91
N LEU A 43 -23.47 -10.59 1.27
CA LEU A 43 -23.04 -9.20 1.17
C LEU A 43 -21.90 -8.87 2.15
N VAL A 44 -21.97 -9.37 3.39
CA VAL A 44 -20.89 -9.21 4.38
C VAL A 44 -19.61 -9.89 3.91
N LEU A 45 -19.69 -11.13 3.41
CA LEU A 45 -18.54 -11.86 2.90
C LEU A 45 -17.92 -11.18 1.66
N ASP A 46 -18.74 -10.64 0.76
CA ASP A 46 -18.25 -9.89 -0.40
C ASP A 46 -17.57 -8.58 0.02
N TYR A 47 -18.12 -7.89 1.03
CA TYR A 47 -17.49 -6.71 1.61
C TYR A 47 -16.15 -7.03 2.28
N GLU A 48 -16.11 -8.04 3.16
CA GLU A 48 -14.89 -8.51 3.83
C GLU A 48 -13.83 -8.94 2.82
N LYS A 49 -14.24 -9.62 1.73
CA LYS A 49 -13.35 -10.01 0.66
C LYS A 49 -12.73 -8.80 -0.03
N ARG A 50 -13.53 -7.79 -0.39
CA ARG A 50 -13.02 -6.56 -1.02
C ARG A 50 -12.07 -5.81 -0.09
N ALA A 51 -12.44 -5.63 1.17
CA ALA A 51 -11.58 -5.02 2.18
C ALA A 51 -10.25 -5.79 2.35
N GLY A 52 -10.29 -7.13 2.30
CA GLY A 52 -9.10 -7.97 2.31
C GLY A 52 -8.22 -7.83 1.06
N GLU A 53 -8.82 -7.67 -0.12
CA GLU A 53 -8.11 -7.39 -1.38
C GLU A 53 -7.44 -6.02 -1.36
N ASP A 54 -8.13 -4.98 -0.90
CA ASP A 54 -7.61 -3.62 -0.77
C ASP A 54 -6.46 -3.56 0.24
N LYS A 55 -6.65 -4.15 1.43
CA LYS A 55 -5.58 -4.30 2.43
C LYS A 55 -4.34 -4.97 1.84
N LYS A 56 -4.53 -6.06 1.09
CA LYS A 56 -3.44 -6.79 0.45
C LYS A 56 -2.72 -5.95 -0.62
N ALA A 57 -3.45 -5.14 -1.39
CA ALA A 57 -2.87 -4.26 -2.38
C ALA A 57 -1.99 -3.20 -1.72
N VAL A 58 -2.52 -2.52 -0.70
CA VAL A 58 -1.83 -1.46 0.03
C VAL A 58 -0.60 -1.99 0.77
N LEU A 59 -0.70 -3.12 1.46
CA LEU A 59 0.46 -3.73 2.14
C LEU A 59 1.56 -4.16 1.18
N LYS A 60 1.22 -4.63 -0.03
CA LYS A 60 2.23 -4.96 -1.06
C LYS A 60 2.94 -3.71 -1.56
N LEU A 61 2.19 -2.62 -1.76
CA LEU A 61 2.74 -1.33 -2.15
C LEU A 61 3.71 -0.81 -1.08
N LEU A 62 3.31 -0.85 0.20
CA LEU A 62 4.15 -0.51 1.34
C LEU A 62 5.42 -1.35 1.41
N ILE A 63 5.32 -2.68 1.28
CA ILE A 63 6.46 -3.59 1.28
C ILE A 63 7.43 -3.22 0.15
N SER A 64 6.90 -2.97 -1.05
CA SER A 64 7.72 -2.56 -2.21
C SER A 64 8.45 -1.25 -1.94
N ALA A 65 7.72 -0.20 -1.51
CA ALA A 65 8.29 1.10 -1.18
C ALA A 65 9.39 0.99 -0.11
N THR A 66 9.14 0.19 0.94
CA THR A 66 10.10 -0.04 2.03
C THR A 66 11.34 -0.79 1.56
N LEU A 67 11.21 -1.74 0.62
CA LEU A 67 12.36 -2.42 0.02
C LEU A 67 13.23 -1.46 -0.81
N HIS A 68 12.63 -0.52 -1.54
CA HIS A 68 13.37 0.51 -2.27
C HIS A 68 14.14 1.43 -1.31
N LEU A 69 13.47 1.90 -0.26
CA LEU A 69 14.08 2.69 0.81
C LEU A 69 15.26 1.97 1.46
N LYS A 70 15.05 0.71 1.84
CA LYS A 70 16.09 -0.13 2.43
C LYS A 70 17.29 -0.30 1.51
N ARG A 71 17.08 -0.53 0.20
CA ARG A 71 18.17 -0.70 -0.77
C ARG A 71 19.06 0.54 -0.90
N GLY A 72 18.48 1.74 -0.90
CA GLY A 72 19.27 2.98 -0.91
C GLY A 72 20.01 3.24 0.41
N ALA A 73 19.51 2.68 1.50
CA ALA A 73 20.11 2.79 2.83
C ALA A 73 21.14 1.68 3.14
N GLU A 74 21.22 0.63 2.33
CA GLU A 74 22.18 -0.46 2.54
C GLU A 74 23.59 -0.08 2.05
N PRO A 75 24.65 -0.54 2.73
CA PRO A 75 26.01 -0.29 2.27
C PRO A 75 26.28 -1.03 0.95
N LEU A 76 26.98 -0.37 0.04
CA LEU A 76 27.39 -0.97 -1.22
C LEU A 76 28.39 -2.11 -0.95
N VAL A 77 28.07 -3.30 -1.45
CA VAL A 77 28.84 -4.53 -1.21
C VAL A 77 30.30 -4.35 -1.62
N GLY A 78 31.23 -4.59 -0.69
CA GLY A 78 32.67 -4.57 -0.96
C GLY A 78 33.35 -3.20 -0.88
N ALA A 79 32.65 -2.15 -0.43
CA ALA A 79 33.27 -0.85 -0.17
C ALA A 79 33.95 -0.83 1.22
N GLU A 80 35.21 -0.40 1.29
CA GLU A 80 35.80 0.03 2.55
C GLU A 80 35.04 1.27 3.07
N VAL A 81 34.78 1.33 4.37
CA VAL A 81 34.06 2.44 4.99
C VAL A 81 34.96 3.68 5.00
N THR A 82 34.79 4.55 4.02
CA THR A 82 35.38 5.89 3.93
C THR A 82 34.32 6.96 4.14
N GLU A 83 34.70 8.18 4.53
CA GLU A 83 33.74 9.30 4.66
C GLU A 83 32.95 9.53 3.37
N GLU A 84 33.58 9.40 2.21
CA GLU A 84 32.94 9.52 0.89
C GLU A 84 31.89 8.42 0.66
N THR A 85 32.14 7.19 1.12
CA THR A 85 31.15 6.11 1.04
C THR A 85 29.97 6.31 2.00
N ILE A 86 30.20 6.93 3.16
CA ILE A 86 29.14 7.25 4.13
C ILE A 86 28.26 8.40 3.61
N SER A 87 28.88 9.47 3.09
CA SER A 87 28.16 10.60 2.49
C SER A 87 27.30 10.13 1.31
N ARG A 88 27.88 9.34 0.39
CA ARG A 88 27.11 8.75 -0.71
C ARG A 88 25.94 7.90 -0.22
N ARG A 89 26.16 7.04 0.79
CA ARG A 89 25.10 6.22 1.38
C ARG A 89 23.98 7.06 1.99
N ARG A 90 24.31 8.16 2.68
CA ARG A 90 23.33 9.13 3.20
C ARG A 90 22.55 9.82 2.09
N ALA A 91 23.22 10.25 1.04
CA ALA A 91 22.57 10.88 -0.12
C ALA A 91 21.57 9.93 -0.80
N GLU A 92 21.98 8.69 -1.03
CA GLU A 92 21.13 7.65 -1.62
C GLU A 92 19.92 7.32 -0.72
N ALA A 93 20.15 7.16 0.59
CA ALA A 93 19.09 6.93 1.57
C ALA A 93 18.09 8.09 1.63
N THR A 94 18.58 9.34 1.63
CA THR A 94 17.74 10.56 1.66
C THR A 94 16.91 10.68 0.39
N ARG A 95 17.50 10.36 -0.77
CA ARG A 95 16.77 10.33 -2.05
C ARG A 95 15.68 9.26 -2.06
N GLU A 96 15.99 8.04 -1.63
CA GLU A 96 14.99 6.97 -1.60
C GLU A 96 13.90 7.23 -0.55
N LEU A 97 14.24 7.89 0.57
CA LEU A 97 13.28 8.36 1.56
C LEU A 97 12.35 9.37 0.92
N TYR A 98 12.88 10.39 0.24
CA TYR A 98 12.08 11.39 -0.46
C TYR A 98 11.08 10.75 -1.45
N GLU A 99 11.51 9.75 -2.22
CA GLU A 99 10.68 9.00 -3.17
C GLU A 99 9.69 8.02 -2.49
N PHE A 100 9.84 7.73 -1.18
CA PHE A 100 8.99 6.77 -0.45
C PHE A 100 7.51 7.17 -0.48
N ARG A 101 7.20 8.43 -0.15
CA ARG A 101 5.81 8.93 -0.12
C ARG A 101 5.15 8.87 -1.50
N ALA A 102 5.89 9.20 -2.56
CA ALA A 102 5.40 9.06 -3.93
C ALA A 102 5.10 7.60 -4.29
N ARG A 103 5.97 6.65 -3.91
CA ARG A 103 5.75 5.21 -4.11
C ARG A 103 4.60 4.65 -3.30
N LEU A 104 4.26 5.29 -2.19
CA LEU A 104 3.05 4.99 -1.43
C LEU A 104 1.77 5.53 -2.04
N GLY A 105 1.82 6.27 -3.16
CA GLY A 105 0.62 6.89 -3.72
C GLY A 105 0.24 8.20 -3.05
N LEU A 106 1.22 8.91 -2.48
CA LEU A 106 1.06 10.20 -1.81
C LEU A 106 0.01 10.12 -0.69
N ASP A 107 -0.88 11.12 -0.58
CA ASP A 107 -1.85 11.22 0.51
C ASP A 107 -2.92 10.15 0.45
N ASP A 108 -3.39 9.81 -0.75
CA ASP A 108 -4.44 8.82 -0.93
C ASP A 108 -3.96 7.44 -0.47
N GLY A 109 -2.76 7.02 -0.91
CA GLY A 109 -2.26 5.71 -0.52
C GLY A 109 -1.74 5.65 0.92
N VAL A 110 -1.29 6.77 1.51
CA VAL A 110 -1.05 6.84 2.97
C VAL A 110 -2.37 6.72 3.73
N ALA A 111 -3.44 7.41 3.30
CA ALA A 111 -4.75 7.30 3.94
C ALA A 111 -5.32 5.89 3.86
N GLU A 112 -5.24 5.24 2.69
CA GLU A 112 -5.64 3.84 2.51
C GLU A 112 -4.84 2.90 3.43
N LEU A 113 -3.54 3.14 3.59
CA LEU A 113 -2.71 2.38 4.53
C LEU A 113 -3.19 2.57 5.97
N MET A 114 -3.51 3.79 6.38
CA MET A 114 -4.00 4.08 7.73
C MET A 114 -5.37 3.47 8.01
N ILE A 115 -6.20 3.29 6.98
CA ILE A 115 -7.51 2.63 7.08
C ILE A 115 -7.35 1.11 7.24
N TYR A 116 -6.54 0.47 6.39
CA TYR A 116 -6.55 -0.98 6.24
C TYR A 116 -5.46 -1.74 7.01
N ALA A 117 -4.32 -1.11 7.27
CA ALA A 117 -3.19 -1.78 7.91
C ALA A 117 -3.41 -1.94 9.43
N ALA A 118 -2.82 -2.99 10.00
CA ALA A 118 -2.78 -3.16 11.46
C ALA A 118 -1.96 -2.04 12.12
N GLU A 119 -2.29 -1.73 13.37
CA GLU A 119 -1.66 -0.68 14.18
C GLU A 119 -0.11 -0.72 14.15
N PRO A 120 0.57 -1.87 14.34
CA PRO A 120 2.04 -1.89 14.29
C PRO A 120 2.63 -1.46 12.95
N VAL A 121 1.90 -1.67 11.84
CA VAL A 121 2.32 -1.24 10.51
C VAL A 121 2.14 0.27 10.36
N ARG A 122 1.03 0.81 10.87
CA ARG A 122 0.75 2.25 10.86
C ARG A 122 1.80 3.02 11.67
N ASP A 123 2.02 2.63 12.92
CA ASP A 123 2.97 3.30 13.81
C ASP A 123 4.39 3.34 13.22
N LEU A 124 4.85 2.22 12.65
CA LEU A 124 6.16 2.14 12.02
C LEU A 124 6.24 2.95 10.73
N THR A 125 5.13 3.07 9.99
CA THR A 125 5.09 3.90 8.78
C THR A 125 5.09 5.38 9.14
N GLU A 126 4.35 5.79 10.18
CA GLU A 126 4.37 7.15 10.71
C GLU A 126 5.79 7.59 11.08
N LEU A 127 6.58 6.74 11.74
CA LEU A 127 7.99 7.05 12.02
C LEU A 127 8.83 7.31 10.77
N ILE A 128 8.57 6.60 9.67
CA ILE A 128 9.26 6.87 8.39
C ILE A 128 8.77 8.17 7.78
N LEU A 129 7.46 8.47 7.87
CA LEU A 129 6.88 9.70 7.36
C LEU A 129 7.32 10.93 8.16
N ASP A 130 7.52 10.80 9.47
CA ASP A 130 8.08 11.85 10.32
C ASP A 130 9.51 12.18 9.92
N GLU A 131 10.33 11.15 9.66
CA GLU A 131 11.69 11.32 9.18
C GLU A 131 11.72 11.90 7.76
N TRP A 132 10.77 11.51 6.90
CA TRP A 132 10.56 12.14 5.60
C TRP A 132 10.25 13.63 5.73
N ASP A 133 9.32 14.01 6.60
CA ASP A 133 8.94 15.40 6.85
C ASP A 133 10.10 16.22 7.41
N ARG A 134 10.94 15.61 8.25
CA ARG A 134 12.16 16.26 8.77
C ARG A 134 13.17 16.53 7.65
N GLN A 135 13.56 15.49 6.91
CA GLN A 135 14.52 15.61 5.81
C GLN A 135 14.00 16.51 4.69
N PHE A 136 12.70 16.50 4.40
CA PHE A 136 12.10 17.38 3.38
C PHE A 136 12.11 18.85 3.81
N ARG A 137 11.91 19.15 5.10
CA ARG A 137 12.00 20.53 5.59
C ARG A 137 13.43 21.07 5.54
N GLU A 138 14.41 20.21 5.80
CA GLU A 138 15.83 20.59 5.85
C GLU A 138 16.47 20.65 4.45
N HIS A 139 16.13 19.69 3.58
CA HIS A 139 16.80 19.50 2.28
C HIS A 139 15.85 19.56 1.07
N GLY A 140 14.59 19.96 1.26
CA GLY A 140 13.58 19.96 0.19
C GLY A 140 13.98 20.78 -1.04
N TYR A 141 14.72 21.87 -0.85
CA TYR A 141 15.26 22.65 -1.96
C TYR A 141 16.29 21.84 -2.79
N SER A 142 17.27 21.23 -2.13
CA SER A 142 18.28 20.38 -2.77
C SER A 142 17.65 19.16 -3.46
N LEU A 143 16.61 18.58 -2.86
CA LEU A 143 15.82 17.51 -3.46
C LEU A 143 15.07 17.98 -4.72
N SER A 144 14.49 19.18 -4.71
CA SER A 144 13.81 19.74 -5.89
C SER A 144 14.79 20.06 -7.05
N GLN A 145 16.02 20.48 -6.74
CA GLN A 145 17.07 20.66 -7.74
C GLN A 145 17.48 19.32 -8.36
N LEU A 146 17.59 18.27 -7.52
CA LEU A 146 17.87 16.92 -7.98
C LEU A 146 16.76 16.41 -8.92
N ASP A 147 15.49 16.64 -8.60
CA ASP A 147 14.35 16.28 -9.46
C ASP A 147 14.38 17.02 -10.80
N ALA A 148 14.61 18.33 -10.78
CA ALA A 148 14.76 19.12 -12.00
C ALA A 148 15.93 18.61 -12.87
N CYS A 149 17.05 18.25 -12.25
CA CYS A 149 18.19 17.64 -12.95
C CYS A 149 17.81 16.30 -13.58
N LYS A 150 17.07 15.44 -12.87
CA LYS A 150 16.56 14.15 -13.40
C LYS A 150 15.61 14.35 -14.56
N GLU A 151 14.69 15.31 -14.49
CA GLU A 151 13.77 15.63 -15.59
C GLU A 151 14.53 16.11 -16.84
N GLN A 152 15.58 16.91 -16.66
CA GLN A 152 16.43 17.36 -17.76
C GLN A 152 17.25 16.21 -18.36
N LEU A 153 17.75 15.29 -17.54
CA LEU A 153 18.41 14.06 -18.00
C LEU A 153 17.46 13.21 -18.84
N GLN A 154 16.23 12.99 -18.36
CA GLN A 154 15.20 12.23 -19.06
C GLN A 154 14.82 12.89 -20.39
N THR A 155 14.56 14.20 -20.38
CA THR A 155 14.28 14.98 -21.60
C THR A 155 15.43 14.88 -22.60
N THR A 156 16.67 14.90 -22.11
CA THR A 156 17.85 14.73 -22.97
C THR A 156 17.85 13.35 -23.62
N VAL A 157 17.34 12.28 -22.98
CA VAL A 157 17.22 10.90 -23.52
C VAL A 157 15.99 10.68 -24.42
N ASP A 158 14.93 11.47 -24.25
CA ASP A 158 13.71 11.31 -25.04
C ASP A 158 13.75 12.03 -26.40
N VAL A 159 14.54 13.09 -26.53
CA VAL A 159 14.68 13.85 -27.80
C VAL A 159 15.57 13.11 -28.80
N LEU A 160 15.00 12.50 -29.84
CA LEU A 160 15.80 11.86 -30.90
C LEU A 160 16.70 12.87 -31.63
N PRO A 161 18.00 12.56 -31.80
CA PRO A 161 18.92 13.44 -32.52
C PRO A 161 18.61 13.38 -34.03
N ASN A 162 18.56 14.55 -34.66
CA ASN A 162 18.32 14.69 -36.10
C ASN A 162 19.64 14.82 -36.92
N SER A 163 20.80 14.78 -36.27
CA SER A 163 22.13 14.85 -36.89
C SER A 163 23.23 14.28 -35.98
N ASP A 164 24.39 13.97 -36.55
CA ASP A 164 25.57 13.52 -35.78
C ASP A 164 26.09 14.61 -34.83
N GLU A 165 26.01 15.88 -35.22
CA GLU A 165 26.36 17.02 -34.37
C GLU A 165 25.44 17.12 -33.15
N ALA A 166 24.12 16.94 -33.36
CA ALA A 166 23.14 16.89 -32.29
C ALA A 166 23.38 15.70 -31.34
N MET A 167 23.85 14.56 -31.85
CA MET A 167 24.23 13.41 -31.02
C MET A 167 25.44 13.70 -30.12
N VAL A 168 26.46 14.40 -30.64
CA VAL A 168 27.64 14.81 -29.86
C VAL A 168 27.27 15.83 -28.79
N GLU A 169 26.47 16.84 -29.14
CA GLU A 169 25.99 17.85 -28.19
C GLU A 169 25.14 17.23 -27.08
N ARG A 170 24.23 16.31 -27.44
CA ARG A 170 23.43 15.53 -26.50
C ARG A 170 24.29 14.77 -25.50
N LYS A 171 25.34 14.09 -25.99
CA LYS A 171 26.26 13.35 -25.11
C LYS A 171 26.96 14.29 -24.14
N ARG A 172 27.44 15.45 -24.61
CA ARG A 172 28.07 16.48 -23.75
C ARG A 172 27.11 17.00 -22.69
N LYS A 173 25.88 17.35 -23.08
CA LYS A 173 24.84 17.83 -22.16
C LYS A 173 24.49 16.77 -21.12
N TRP A 174 24.33 15.52 -21.53
CA TRP A 174 24.06 14.40 -20.63
C TRP A 174 25.20 14.20 -19.62
N THR A 175 26.46 14.25 -20.06
CA THR A 175 27.62 14.16 -19.15
C THR A 175 27.64 15.32 -18.16
N ALA A 176 27.43 16.56 -18.61
CA ALA A 176 27.38 17.72 -17.73
C ALA A 176 26.27 17.60 -16.66
N LEU A 177 25.07 17.18 -17.06
CA LEU A 177 23.97 16.93 -16.13
C LEU A 177 24.25 15.79 -15.15
N LYS A 178 25.02 14.77 -15.56
CA LYS A 178 25.47 13.69 -14.66
C LYS A 178 26.48 14.17 -13.63
N ASP A 179 27.39 15.06 -14.01
CA ASP A 179 28.33 15.67 -13.08
C ASP A 179 27.62 16.59 -12.09
N GLU A 180 26.57 17.31 -12.55
CA GLU A 180 25.71 18.14 -11.71
C GLU A 180 24.88 17.30 -10.72
N GLU A 181 24.25 16.20 -11.18
CA GLU A 181 23.55 15.23 -10.33
C GLU A 181 24.48 14.67 -9.24
N ALA A 182 25.71 14.28 -9.61
CA ALA A 182 26.70 13.79 -8.65
C ALA A 182 27.09 14.85 -7.61
N THR A 183 27.17 16.12 -8.01
CA THR A 183 27.46 17.24 -7.11
C THR A 183 26.33 17.46 -6.12
N PHE A 184 25.07 17.48 -6.58
CA PHE A 184 23.90 17.61 -5.70
C PHE A 184 23.80 16.45 -4.70
N LEU A 185 24.03 15.22 -5.16
CA LEU A 185 24.03 14.05 -4.27
C LEU A 185 25.14 14.16 -3.21
N LYS A 186 26.34 14.59 -3.59
CA LYS A 186 27.43 14.76 -2.63
C LYS A 186 27.08 15.83 -1.58
N GLN A 187 26.59 16.98 -2.01
CA GLN A 187 26.14 18.05 -1.09
C GLN A 187 25.06 17.54 -0.14
N LEU A 188 24.05 16.84 -0.66
CA LEU A 188 22.98 16.26 0.14
C LEU A 188 23.52 15.26 1.18
N GLY A 189 24.47 14.40 0.80
CA GLY A 189 25.08 13.43 1.70
C GLY A 189 25.96 14.03 2.78
N ASP A 190 26.67 15.12 2.45
CA ASP A 190 27.53 15.85 3.38
C ASP A 190 26.71 16.68 4.38
N GLU A 191 25.61 17.28 3.93
CA GLU A 191 24.73 18.13 4.76
C GLU A 191 23.70 17.35 5.58
N SER A 192 23.25 16.18 5.10
CA SER A 192 22.23 15.39 5.80
C SER A 192 22.80 14.72 7.05
N ASP A 193 22.08 14.83 8.16
CA ASP A 193 22.36 14.16 9.42
C ASP A 193 21.61 12.82 9.58
N LEU A 194 21.01 12.31 8.50
CA LEU A 194 20.20 11.09 8.49
C LEU A 194 20.97 9.89 9.08
N ASP A 195 20.42 9.30 10.15
CA ASP A 195 20.91 8.04 10.69
C ASP A 195 20.45 6.87 9.80
N VAL A 196 21.29 6.53 8.83
CA VAL A 196 21.01 5.48 7.85
C VAL A 196 20.88 4.11 8.51
N ASP A 197 21.61 3.84 9.58
CA ASP A 197 21.54 2.53 10.25
C ASP A 197 20.23 2.39 11.03
N ALA A 198 19.80 3.44 11.72
CA ALA A 198 18.47 3.49 12.33
C ALA A 198 17.36 3.34 11.29
N LEU A 199 17.49 3.99 10.12
CA LEU A 199 16.55 3.86 9.02
C LEU A 199 16.46 2.43 8.49
N VAL A 200 17.59 1.72 8.32
CA VAL A 200 17.61 0.31 7.92
C VAL A 200 16.91 -0.58 8.96
N VAL A 201 17.15 -0.33 10.25
CA VAL A 201 16.46 -1.05 11.34
C VAL A 201 14.95 -0.81 11.28
N LEU A 202 14.52 0.44 11.07
CA LEU A 202 13.11 0.80 10.93
C LEU A 202 12.46 0.11 9.72
N CYS A 203 13.12 0.12 8.56
CA CYS A 203 12.68 -0.61 7.38
C CYS A 203 12.52 -2.11 7.64
N ASN A 204 13.47 -2.76 8.33
CA ASN A 204 13.38 -4.18 8.66
C ASN A 204 12.20 -4.48 9.60
N ARG A 205 11.95 -3.61 10.59
CA ARG A 205 10.81 -3.74 11.50
C ARG A 205 9.50 -3.60 10.74
N LEU A 206 9.40 -2.59 9.87
CA LEU A 206 8.22 -2.35 9.04
C LEU A 206 7.94 -3.50 8.09
N LEU A 207 8.96 -4.00 7.37
CA LEU A 207 8.82 -5.17 6.50
C LEU A 207 8.32 -6.40 7.26
N LYS A 208 8.85 -6.65 8.47
CA LYS A 208 8.40 -7.75 9.31
C LYS A 208 6.94 -7.57 9.72
N ALA A 209 6.56 -6.38 10.19
CA ALA A 209 5.19 -6.09 10.59
C ALA A 209 4.21 -6.24 9.41
N ALA A 210 4.55 -5.64 8.25
CA ALA A 210 3.73 -5.70 7.05
C ALA A 210 3.58 -7.12 6.50
N HIS A 211 4.64 -7.95 6.54
CA HIS A 211 4.54 -9.36 6.17
C HIS A 211 3.67 -10.18 7.14
N THR A 212 3.74 -9.91 8.44
CA THR A 212 2.86 -10.54 9.43
C THR A 212 1.41 -10.14 9.19
N ASP A 213 1.15 -8.85 8.96
CA ASP A 213 -0.18 -8.33 8.69
C ASP A 213 -0.77 -8.90 7.37
N LEU A 214 0.05 -9.01 6.33
CA LEU A 214 -0.33 -9.60 5.05
C LEU A 214 -0.69 -11.09 5.16
N ARG A 215 -0.10 -11.81 6.12
CA ARG A 215 -0.40 -13.22 6.40
C ARG A 215 -1.65 -13.41 7.27
N GLY A 216 -2.28 -12.33 7.72
CA GLY A 216 -3.42 -12.39 8.65
C GLY A 216 -3.01 -12.54 10.11
N GLY A 217 -1.73 -12.35 10.47
CA GLY A 217 -1.25 -12.51 11.85
C GLY A 217 -1.83 -11.49 12.86
N TYR A 218 -2.65 -10.54 12.39
CA TYR A 218 -3.39 -9.57 13.20
C TYR A 218 -4.88 -9.51 12.84
N GLY A 219 -5.37 -10.46 12.03
CA GLY A 219 -6.74 -10.49 11.55
C GLY A 219 -7.14 -11.91 11.21
N ILE A 220 -8.04 -12.46 12.03
CA ILE A 220 -8.50 -13.86 12.10
C ILE A 220 -7.62 -14.74 13.01
N ASP A 221 -7.66 -14.44 14.32
CA ASP A 221 -7.62 -15.51 15.32
C ASP A 221 -9.01 -16.17 15.34
N THR A 222 -9.17 -17.28 14.61
CA THR A 222 -10.26 -18.26 14.79
C THR A 222 -9.70 -19.66 14.71
#